data_AF-A0A7L1WWY0-F1
#
_entry.id   AF-A0A7L1WWY0-F1
#
_cell.length_a   1.000
_cell.length_b   1.000
_cell.length_c   1.000
_cell.angle_alpha   90.00
_cell.angle_beta   90.00
_cell.angle_gamma   90.00
#
_symmetry.space_group_name_H-M   'P 1'
#
loop_
_entity.id
_entity.type
_entity.pdbx_description
1 polymer ?
#
loop_
_entity_poly.entity_id
_entity_poly.type
_entity_poly.pdbx_seq_one_letter_code
_entity_poly.pdbx_strand_id
1 'polypeptide(L)'
;KGIDREFYLLFSIFDENDSWYLHKNIEAFTGDPSKVDENDADFMESNKMHAVNGYLYGNLPGLTMCKNDKVSWHLIGLGSHYDMHGVHFQGNTIDLRGTTRDGLALFPHLSGTALMQPDRVGTFKVVCRTFDHFVGGMKHLYEVSSCRNTTRAQQQSGAIRVYYIAAEEIEWDYASNKSSAPKIYNISSYEESIPGEVFFVYLVYSEPTLQLPCQGHFGDELPGDSWSKKRVNAQLHSGFFCLNLGPLLHAEVSDSVLIVFKNKASRPYSISAHGIEE
;
A
#
# COMPACT_ATOMS: atom_id res chain seq x y z
N LYS A 1 -8.06 29.28 -10.78
CA LYS A 1 -9.45 29.43 -11.30
C LYS A 1 -9.95 28.05 -11.72
N GLY A 2 -11.14 27.63 -11.30
CA GLY A 2 -11.69 26.31 -11.65
C GLY A 2 -11.26 25.15 -10.74
N ILE A 3 -10.62 25.46 -9.61
CA ILE A 3 -10.32 24.55 -8.50
C ILE A 3 -11.13 25.04 -7.31
N ASP A 4 -11.82 24.13 -6.63
CA ASP A 4 -12.67 24.43 -5.46
C ASP A 4 -11.85 24.39 -4.16
N ARG A 5 -10.86 23.49 -4.07
CA ARG A 5 -9.98 23.33 -2.90
C ARG A 5 -8.53 23.08 -3.30
N GLU A 6 -7.61 23.66 -2.55
CA GLU A 6 -6.16 23.45 -2.71
C GLU A 6 -5.57 23.01 -1.37
N PHE A 7 -4.76 21.95 -1.42
CA PHE A 7 -4.04 21.43 -0.25
C PHE A 7 -2.54 21.39 -0.54
N TYR A 8 -1.74 21.67 0.47
CA TYR A 8 -0.28 21.66 0.41
C TYR A 8 0.23 20.69 1.45
N LEU A 9 0.91 19.62 1.03
CA LEU A 9 1.47 18.60 1.91
C LEU A 9 2.97 18.46 1.67
N LEU A 10 3.73 18.64 2.74
CA LEU A 10 5.16 18.39 2.84
C LEU A 10 5.36 17.02 3.51
N PHE A 11 5.89 16.07 2.76
CA PHE A 11 6.33 14.77 3.26
C PHE A 11 7.82 14.85 3.57
N SER A 12 8.18 14.63 4.83
CA SER A 12 9.57 14.67 5.28
C SER A 12 9.71 13.85 6.55
N ILE A 13 10.86 13.19 6.69
CA ILE A 13 11.36 12.75 7.99
C ILE A 13 12.03 13.98 8.61
N PHE A 14 11.38 14.57 9.62
CA PHE A 14 11.96 15.66 10.38
C PHE A 14 12.94 15.06 11.38
N ASP A 15 14.22 15.04 11.02
CA ASP A 15 15.29 14.55 11.87
C ASP A 15 15.69 15.65 12.88
N GLU A 16 15.19 15.54 14.12
CA GLU A 16 15.51 16.51 15.17
C GLU A 16 16.95 16.35 15.70
N ASN A 17 17.67 15.28 15.34
CA ASN A 17 19.09 15.14 15.70
C ASN A 17 19.95 16.19 14.98
N ASP A 18 19.57 16.58 13.76
CA ASP A 18 20.24 17.64 12.98
C ASP A 18 19.72 19.04 13.30
N SER A 19 18.79 19.16 14.25
CA SER A 19 18.18 20.42 14.64
C SER A 19 19.14 21.27 15.46
N TRP A 20 19.25 22.57 15.13
CA TRP A 20 19.98 23.55 15.94
C TRP A 20 19.48 23.64 17.40
N TYR A 21 18.28 23.11 17.66
CA TYR A 21 17.64 23.14 18.97
C TYR A 21 17.74 21.83 19.75
N LEU A 22 18.48 20.82 19.26
CA LEU A 22 18.59 19.51 19.89
C LEU A 22 18.93 19.61 21.39
N HIS A 23 20.03 20.27 21.76
CA HIS A 23 20.44 20.37 23.16
C HIS A 23 19.39 21.10 24.04
N LYS A 24 18.68 22.09 23.49
CA LYS A 24 17.59 22.76 24.22
C LYS A 24 16.41 21.83 24.45
N ASN A 25 16.08 20.98 23.48
CA ASN A 25 15.02 19.98 23.61
C ASN A 25 15.42 18.91 24.62
N ILE A 26 16.68 18.47 24.62
CA ILE A 26 17.20 17.53 25.62
C ILE A 26 17.03 18.12 27.03
N GLU A 27 17.51 19.34 27.26
CA GLU A 27 17.39 20.03 28.55
C GLU A 27 15.93 20.21 29.01
N ALA A 28 15.02 20.50 28.08
CA ALA A 28 13.62 20.79 28.39
C ALA A 28 12.76 19.53 28.63
N PHE A 29 13.02 18.42 27.93
CA PHE A 29 12.06 17.31 27.82
C PHE A 29 12.55 15.96 28.36
N THR A 30 13.85 15.76 28.60
CA THR A 30 14.39 14.42 28.97
C THR A 30 14.38 14.12 30.47
N GLY A 31 14.02 15.10 31.32
CA GLY A 31 13.97 14.99 32.78
C GLY A 31 15.36 14.92 33.44
N ASP A 32 16.26 14.07 32.93
CA ASP A 32 17.67 13.97 33.32
C ASP A 32 18.59 13.98 32.07
N PRO A 33 18.98 15.18 31.60
CA PRO A 33 19.84 15.35 30.42
C PRO A 33 21.17 14.61 30.49
N SER A 34 21.68 14.33 31.70
CA SER A 34 23.00 13.70 31.88
C SER A 34 23.04 12.23 31.47
N LYS A 35 21.87 11.60 31.33
CA LYS A 35 21.73 10.19 30.92
C LYS A 35 21.54 10.01 29.43
N VAL A 36 21.41 11.09 28.68
CA VAL A 36 21.17 11.03 27.25
C VAL A 36 22.49 10.79 26.53
N ASP A 37 22.56 9.69 25.78
CA ASP A 37 23.64 9.45 24.82
C ASP A 37 23.12 9.83 23.42
N GLU A 38 23.65 10.91 22.86
CA GLU A 38 23.25 11.40 21.53
C GLU A 38 23.66 10.45 20.39
N ASN A 39 24.57 9.50 20.65
CA ASN A 39 25.00 8.49 19.66
C ASN A 39 24.22 7.18 19.80
N ASP A 40 23.33 7.06 20.78
CA ASP A 40 22.49 5.88 20.93
C ASP A 40 21.49 5.79 19.77
N ALA A 41 21.40 4.61 19.17
CA ALA A 41 20.59 4.42 17.97
C ALA A 41 19.09 4.57 18.25
N ASP A 42 18.62 4.13 19.42
CA ASP A 42 17.22 4.24 19.80
C ASP A 42 16.86 5.70 20.12
N PHE A 43 17.78 6.45 20.75
CA PHE A 43 17.64 7.90 20.93
C PHE A 43 17.55 8.62 19.58
N MET A 44 18.48 8.36 18.66
CA MET A 44 18.46 8.98 17.34
C MET A 44 17.16 8.67 16.59
N GLU A 45 16.70 7.42 16.63
CA GLU A 45 15.46 7.02 15.98
C GLU A 45 14.22 7.67 16.61
N SER A 46 14.21 7.85 17.94
CA SER A 46 13.11 8.52 18.65
C SER A 46 12.91 9.98 18.21
N ASN A 47 13.98 10.61 17.69
CA ASN A 47 13.98 11.99 17.20
C ASN A 47 13.64 12.10 15.69
N LYS A 48 13.39 10.97 14.99
CA LYS A 48 13.01 10.98 13.57
C LYS A 48 11.50 11.00 13.40
N MET A 49 10.99 12.20 13.14
CA MET A 49 9.56 12.45 13.05
C MET A 49 9.07 12.28 11.61
N HIS A 50 8.51 11.11 11.30
CA HIS A 50 7.98 10.74 9.98
C HIS A 50 6.65 11.45 9.68
N ALA A 51 6.70 12.73 9.35
CA ALA A 51 5.55 13.62 9.39
C ALA A 51 5.04 14.08 8.02
N VAL A 52 3.79 14.53 8.00
CA VAL A 52 3.24 15.36 6.92
C VAL A 52 2.91 16.73 7.48
N ASN A 53 3.50 17.80 6.93
CA ASN A 53 3.40 19.17 7.48
C ASN A 53 3.79 19.28 8.97
N GLY A 54 4.64 18.39 9.48
CA GLY A 54 5.01 18.31 10.91
C GLY A 54 3.99 17.58 11.81
N TYR A 55 2.94 17.03 11.23
CA TYR A 55 1.92 16.24 11.92
C TYR A 55 2.21 14.72 11.79
N LEU A 56 1.81 13.94 12.80
CA LEU A 56 2.08 12.52 12.94
C LEU A 56 0.81 11.74 13.33
N TYR A 57 0.76 10.45 12.99
CA TYR A 57 -0.25 9.51 13.50
C TYR A 57 -1.71 9.98 13.37
N GLY A 58 -2.06 10.62 12.26
CA GLY A 58 -3.46 10.99 11.99
C GLY A 58 -3.89 12.35 12.55
N ASN A 59 -3.01 13.13 13.16
CA ASN A 59 -3.39 14.38 13.83
C ASN A 59 -3.39 15.64 12.94
N LEU A 60 -3.08 15.54 11.64
CA LEU A 60 -3.13 16.65 10.67
C LEU A 60 -4.56 17.15 10.47
N PRO A 61 -4.90 18.40 10.87
CA PRO A 61 -6.24 18.92 10.73
C PRO A 61 -6.45 19.58 9.35
N GLY A 62 -7.72 19.85 9.02
CA GLY A 62 -8.08 20.77 7.93
C GLY A 62 -8.16 20.15 6.53
N LEU A 63 -7.91 18.85 6.38
CA LEU A 63 -8.10 18.13 5.11
C LEU A 63 -9.58 17.79 4.88
N THR A 64 -10.41 18.81 4.65
CA THR A 64 -11.85 18.66 4.46
C THR A 64 -12.29 19.23 3.12
N MET A 65 -13.09 18.47 2.37
CA MET A 65 -13.59 18.84 1.06
C MET A 65 -15.01 18.33 0.86
N CYS A 66 -15.66 18.77 -0.21
CA CYS A 66 -16.99 18.30 -0.57
C CYS A 66 -16.91 17.26 -1.70
N LYS A 67 -17.86 16.32 -1.72
CA LYS A 67 -18.04 15.43 -2.87
C LYS A 67 -18.19 16.25 -4.16
N ASN A 68 -17.50 15.82 -5.22
CA ASN A 68 -17.39 16.45 -6.53
C ASN A 68 -16.59 17.76 -6.61
N ASP A 69 -15.97 18.24 -5.52
CA ASP A 69 -15.05 19.38 -5.58
C ASP A 69 -13.89 19.06 -6.54
N LYS A 70 -13.43 20.05 -7.30
CA LYS A 70 -12.15 19.96 -8.01
C LYS A 70 -11.05 20.31 -7.02
N VAL A 71 -10.27 19.31 -6.64
CA VAL A 71 -9.23 19.44 -5.62
C VAL A 71 -7.85 19.37 -6.26
N SER A 72 -6.98 20.32 -5.90
CA SER A 72 -5.57 20.31 -6.29
C SER A 72 -4.71 20.00 -5.08
N TRP A 73 -3.96 18.91 -5.15
CA TRP A 73 -3.00 18.49 -4.14
C TRP A 73 -1.59 18.86 -4.59
N HIS A 74 -0.97 19.79 -3.88
CA HIS A 74 0.42 20.20 -4.07
C HIS A 74 1.29 19.49 -3.04
N LEU A 75 2.14 18.60 -3.52
CA LEU A 75 2.88 17.66 -2.69
C LEU A 75 4.36 17.89 -2.88
N ILE A 76 5.12 17.91 -1.78
CA ILE A 76 6.56 18.14 -1.79
C ILE A 76 7.22 17.08 -0.93
N GLY A 77 8.26 16.43 -1.45
CA GLY A 77 9.20 15.63 -0.68
C GLY A 77 10.42 16.48 -0.31
N LEU A 78 10.85 16.41 0.94
CA LEU A 78 12.05 17.09 1.43
C LEU A 78 12.81 16.14 2.37
N GLY A 79 14.11 16.36 2.53
CA GLY A 79 14.94 15.63 3.49
C GLY A 79 16.14 14.97 2.82
N SER A 80 16.47 13.76 3.27
CA SER A 80 17.69 13.02 2.93
C SER A 80 17.42 11.86 1.96
N HIS A 81 18.40 10.99 1.72
CA HIS A 81 18.19 9.78 0.91
C HIS A 81 17.18 8.78 1.51
N TYR A 82 16.81 8.94 2.80
CA TYR A 82 15.72 8.17 3.42
C TYR A 82 14.33 8.65 2.98
N ASP A 83 14.21 9.87 2.45
CA ASP A 83 12.93 10.49 2.06
C ASP A 83 12.42 10.02 0.70
N MET A 84 12.28 8.70 0.56
CA MET A 84 11.60 8.05 -0.56
C MET A 84 10.14 7.80 -0.20
N HIS A 85 9.26 8.72 -0.59
CA HIS A 85 7.86 8.70 -0.16
C HIS A 85 6.94 8.15 -1.24
N GLY A 86 6.23 7.06 -0.96
CA GLY A 86 5.13 6.57 -1.79
C GLY A 86 3.79 7.11 -1.31
N VAL A 87 3.44 8.35 -1.68
CA VAL A 87 2.18 8.97 -1.25
C VAL A 87 1.01 8.25 -1.90
N HIS A 88 0.02 7.84 -1.12
CA HIS A 88 -1.16 7.12 -1.56
C HIS A 88 -2.43 7.72 -0.95
N PHE A 89 -3.43 7.93 -1.80
CA PHE A 89 -4.77 8.34 -1.40
C PHE A 89 -5.69 7.13 -1.39
N GLN A 90 -6.10 6.70 -0.20
CA GLN A 90 -7.03 5.59 -0.06
C GLN A 90 -8.43 6.00 -0.53
N GLY A 91 -9.08 5.14 -1.31
CA GLY A 91 -10.49 5.24 -1.70
C GLY A 91 -10.82 6.27 -2.78
N ASN A 92 -9.86 7.12 -3.20
CA ASN A 92 -10.03 8.06 -4.30
C ASN A 92 -8.82 7.99 -5.24
N THR A 93 -9.04 8.26 -6.52
CA THR A 93 -7.97 8.36 -7.52
C THR A 93 -7.57 9.81 -7.76
N ILE A 94 -6.38 9.98 -8.33
CA ILE A 94 -5.80 11.24 -8.75
C ILE A 94 -5.48 11.20 -10.25
N ASP A 95 -5.68 12.32 -10.92
CA ASP A 95 -5.08 12.59 -12.22
C ASP A 95 -3.70 13.21 -12.02
N LEU A 96 -2.68 12.51 -12.52
CA LEU A 96 -1.32 12.98 -12.57
C LEU A 96 -0.92 13.15 -14.03
N ARG A 97 -1.02 14.38 -14.54
CA ARG A 97 -0.65 14.76 -15.92
C ARG A 97 -1.39 13.94 -16.99
N GLY A 98 -2.70 13.72 -16.81
CA GLY A 98 -3.52 12.95 -17.75
C GLY A 98 -3.45 11.43 -17.55
N THR A 99 -2.82 10.97 -16.46
CA THR A 99 -2.81 9.54 -16.09
C THR A 99 -3.50 9.35 -14.75
N THR A 100 -4.50 8.46 -14.72
CA THR A 100 -5.16 8.05 -13.48
C THR A 100 -4.21 7.21 -12.65
N ARG A 101 -4.01 7.63 -11.40
CA ARG A 101 -3.22 6.93 -10.38
C ARG A 101 -3.96 7.05 -9.06
N ASP A 102 -3.47 6.40 -8.02
CA ASP A 102 -3.95 6.55 -6.65
C ASP A 102 -2.83 7.00 -5.70
N GLY A 103 -1.68 7.35 -6.29
CA GLY A 103 -0.48 7.73 -5.58
C GLY A 103 0.63 8.23 -6.51
N LEU A 104 1.68 8.74 -5.88
CA LEU A 104 2.87 9.25 -6.56
C LEU A 104 4.09 9.08 -5.66
N ALA A 105 5.26 8.96 -6.28
CA ALA A 105 6.53 8.96 -5.57
C ALA A 105 7.04 10.39 -5.40
N LEU A 106 7.50 10.72 -4.20
CA LEU A 106 8.24 11.95 -3.89
C LEU A 106 9.63 11.58 -3.36
N PHE A 107 10.60 12.41 -3.72
CA PHE A 107 12.00 12.31 -3.32
C PHE A 107 12.45 13.68 -2.79
N PRO A 108 13.63 13.81 -2.17
CA PRO A 108 14.14 15.10 -1.71
C PRO A 108 14.08 16.17 -2.80
N HIS A 109 13.52 17.32 -2.45
CA HIS A 109 13.32 18.49 -3.32
C HIS A 109 12.41 18.26 -4.53
N LEU A 110 11.71 17.13 -4.61
CA LEU A 110 10.72 16.87 -5.64
C LEU A 110 9.37 17.43 -5.23
N SER A 111 8.70 18.12 -6.17
CA SER A 111 7.32 18.53 -6.02
C SER A 111 6.43 17.98 -7.13
N GLY A 112 5.19 17.69 -6.79
CA GLY A 112 4.17 17.20 -7.70
C GLY A 112 2.84 17.88 -7.43
N THR A 113 2.05 18.11 -8.47
CA THR A 113 0.66 18.54 -8.32
C THR A 113 -0.24 17.47 -8.93
N ALA A 114 -1.19 16.99 -8.14
CA ALA A 114 -2.16 15.98 -8.52
C ALA A 114 -3.56 16.57 -8.42
N LEU A 115 -4.41 16.25 -9.39
CA LEU A 115 -5.80 16.68 -9.39
C LEU A 115 -6.67 15.52 -8.89
N MET A 116 -7.66 15.82 -8.07
CA MET A 116 -8.61 14.84 -7.54
C MET A 116 -10.03 15.40 -7.66
N GLN A 117 -10.97 14.51 -7.94
CA GLN A 117 -12.39 14.82 -7.81
C GLN A 117 -13.04 13.70 -6.99
N PRO A 118 -13.27 13.90 -5.68
CA PRO A 118 -13.75 12.83 -4.82
C PRO A 118 -15.22 12.51 -5.12
N ASP A 119 -15.53 11.24 -5.30
CA ASP A 119 -16.84 10.75 -5.73
C ASP A 119 -17.66 10.15 -4.58
N ARG A 120 -17.04 9.88 -3.42
CA ARG A 120 -17.71 9.34 -2.23
C ARG A 120 -17.53 10.20 -1.00
N VAL A 121 -18.59 10.20 -0.19
CA VAL A 121 -18.63 10.83 1.13
C VAL A 121 -18.07 9.83 2.13
N GLY A 122 -17.19 10.29 3.02
CA GLY A 122 -16.55 9.45 4.02
C GLY A 122 -15.23 10.03 4.52
N THR A 123 -14.59 9.28 5.42
CA THR A 123 -13.26 9.58 5.90
C THR A 123 -12.28 8.60 5.28
N PHE A 124 -11.26 9.14 4.63
CA PHE A 124 -10.26 8.40 3.88
C PHE A 124 -8.86 8.71 4.41
N LYS A 125 -7.86 7.99 3.93
CA LYS A 125 -6.47 8.17 4.38
C LYS A 125 -5.58 8.69 3.26
N VAL A 126 -4.71 9.62 3.61
CA VAL A 126 -3.52 9.97 2.81
C VAL A 126 -2.30 9.48 3.59
N VAL A 127 -1.54 8.56 3.00
CA VAL A 127 -0.47 7.85 3.70
C VAL A 127 0.78 7.73 2.84
N CYS A 128 1.93 7.58 3.48
CA CYS A 128 3.11 7.05 2.82
C CYS A 128 3.06 5.52 2.86
N ARG A 129 3.31 4.86 1.72
CA ARG A 129 3.34 3.39 1.59
C ARG A 129 4.73 2.80 1.80
N THR A 130 5.75 3.64 1.92
CA THR A 130 7.05 3.21 2.44
C THR A 130 6.84 2.72 3.88
N PHE A 131 7.08 1.44 4.12
CA PHE A 131 6.61 0.74 5.32
C PHE A 131 7.09 1.41 6.61
N ASP A 132 8.38 1.73 6.66
CA ASP A 132 9.01 2.40 7.79
C ASP A 132 8.33 3.73 8.11
N HIS A 133 8.11 4.57 7.08
CA HIS A 133 7.44 5.87 7.26
C HIS A 133 5.98 5.71 7.72
N PHE A 134 5.27 4.70 7.22
CA PHE A 134 3.90 4.40 7.64
C PHE A 134 3.82 4.01 9.11
N VAL A 135 4.75 3.17 9.57
CA VAL A 135 4.86 2.75 10.98
C VAL A 135 5.26 3.95 11.85
N GLY A 136 6.22 4.74 11.38
CA GLY A 136 6.69 5.99 12.02
C GLY A 136 5.66 7.11 12.10
N GLY A 137 4.49 6.95 11.47
CA GLY A 137 3.35 7.86 11.68
C GLY A 137 2.97 8.72 10.49
N MET A 138 3.58 8.52 9.32
CA MET A 138 3.30 9.26 8.09
C MET A 138 1.97 8.82 7.44
N LYS A 139 0.88 9.05 8.16
CA LYS A 139 -0.49 8.65 7.82
C LYS A 139 -1.48 9.65 8.39
N HIS A 140 -2.35 10.18 7.54
CA HIS A 140 -3.35 11.16 7.92
C HIS A 140 -4.72 10.85 7.32
N LEU A 141 -5.72 11.55 7.82
CA LEU A 141 -7.11 11.43 7.39
C LEU A 141 -7.49 12.65 6.56
N TYR A 142 -8.31 12.44 5.55
CA TYR A 142 -9.04 13.50 4.87
C TYR A 142 -10.52 13.15 4.83
N GLU A 143 -11.37 14.17 4.92
CA GLU A 143 -12.81 14.02 5.01
C GLU A 143 -13.48 14.59 3.75
N VAL A 144 -14.35 13.78 3.16
CA VAL A 144 -15.21 14.18 2.06
C VAL A 144 -16.64 14.24 2.57
N SER A 145 -17.22 15.43 2.59
CA SER A 145 -18.56 15.69 3.12
C SER A 145 -19.59 15.91 2.00
N SER A 146 -20.87 15.71 2.34
CA SER A 146 -21.98 15.98 1.42
C SER A 146 -22.40 17.45 1.51
N CYS A 147 -21.78 18.33 0.72
CA CYS A 147 -22.08 19.78 0.77
C CYS A 147 -23.17 20.23 -0.22
N ARG A 148 -23.36 19.48 -1.31
CA ARG A 148 -24.34 19.78 -2.35
C ARG A 148 -25.30 18.60 -2.47
N ASN A 149 -26.61 18.88 -2.45
CA ASN A 149 -27.65 17.89 -2.73
C ASN A 149 -27.68 17.58 -4.24
N THR A 150 -26.67 16.87 -4.75
CA THR A 150 -26.69 16.32 -6.10
C THR A 150 -27.15 14.86 -6.02
N THR A 151 -28.47 14.68 -6.04
CA THR A 151 -29.14 13.37 -6.19
C THR A 151 -29.01 12.85 -7.61
N ARG A 152 -27.80 12.49 -8.01
CA ARG A 152 -27.60 11.63 -9.17
C ARG A 152 -26.63 10.54 -8.77
N ALA A 153 -27.16 9.46 -8.21
CA ALA A 153 -26.45 8.19 -8.21
C ALA A 153 -26.24 7.82 -9.68
N GLN A 154 -25.00 7.87 -10.15
CA GLN A 154 -24.67 7.27 -11.44
C GLN A 154 -24.87 5.77 -11.27
N GLN A 155 -25.90 5.25 -11.90
CA GLN A 155 -26.17 3.82 -11.92
C GLN A 155 -25.12 3.21 -12.84
N GLN A 156 -24.00 2.77 -12.26
CA GLN A 156 -22.99 2.01 -13.00
C GLN A 156 -23.63 0.69 -13.42
N SER A 157 -23.70 0.47 -14.73
CA SER A 157 -24.32 -0.70 -15.36
C SER A 157 -23.23 -1.55 -16.01
N GLY A 158 -22.35 -2.12 -15.20
CA GLY A 158 -21.37 -3.12 -15.64
C GLY A 158 -21.75 -4.53 -15.23
N ALA A 159 -20.96 -5.49 -15.70
CA ALA A 159 -21.10 -6.88 -15.30
C ALA A 159 -20.58 -7.09 -13.87
N ILE A 160 -21.15 -8.07 -13.17
CA ILE A 160 -20.59 -8.54 -11.89
C ILE A 160 -19.58 -9.64 -12.20
N ARG A 161 -18.33 -9.45 -11.81
CA ARG A 161 -17.25 -10.44 -11.94
C ARG A 161 -16.94 -11.03 -10.58
N VAL A 162 -17.14 -12.33 -10.44
CA VAL A 162 -16.95 -13.04 -9.16
C VAL A 162 -15.61 -13.78 -9.16
N TYR A 163 -14.82 -13.57 -8.10
CA TYR A 163 -13.54 -14.23 -7.88
C TYR A 163 -13.51 -14.92 -6.51
N TYR A 164 -12.94 -16.12 -6.45
CA TYR A 164 -12.80 -16.89 -5.22
C TYR A 164 -11.33 -16.94 -4.80
N ILE A 165 -10.98 -16.19 -3.76
CA ILE A 165 -9.58 -15.99 -3.34
C ILE A 165 -9.38 -16.59 -1.96
N ALA A 166 -8.30 -17.34 -1.76
CA ALA A 166 -7.93 -17.88 -0.47
C ALA A 166 -6.52 -17.47 -0.05
N ALA A 167 -6.36 -17.15 1.22
CA ALA A 167 -5.07 -16.97 1.86
C ALA A 167 -4.62 -18.31 2.48
N GLU A 168 -3.53 -18.93 2.01
CA GLU A 168 -2.99 -20.20 2.50
C GLU A 168 -1.46 -20.11 2.66
N GLU A 169 -0.92 -20.52 3.81
CA GLU A 169 0.52 -20.50 4.09
C GLU A 169 1.23 -21.65 3.35
N ILE A 170 2.28 -21.34 2.58
CA ILE A 170 3.10 -22.33 1.88
C ILE A 170 4.59 -22.09 2.14
N GLU A 171 5.41 -23.14 2.07
CA GLU A 171 6.87 -23.01 2.04
C GLU A 171 7.32 -22.54 0.66
N TRP A 172 8.22 -21.55 0.60
CA TRP A 172 8.66 -20.95 -0.66
C TRP A 172 10.18 -20.86 -0.78
N ASP A 173 10.72 -21.45 -1.85
CA ASP A 173 12.14 -21.37 -2.19
C ASP A 173 12.37 -20.37 -3.34
N TYR A 174 12.93 -19.21 -2.99
CA TYR A 174 13.31 -18.17 -3.95
C TYR A 174 14.38 -18.61 -4.95
N ALA A 175 15.22 -19.56 -4.57
CA ALA A 175 16.41 -19.96 -5.32
C ALA A 175 16.46 -21.48 -5.50
N SER A 176 15.33 -22.05 -5.95
CA SER A 176 15.18 -23.48 -6.20
C SER A 176 16.24 -24.08 -7.13
N ASN A 177 16.77 -23.27 -8.06
CA ASN A 177 17.91 -23.66 -8.89
C ASN A 177 19.17 -22.85 -8.54
N LYS A 178 19.92 -23.32 -7.54
CA LYS A 178 21.19 -22.71 -7.11
C LYS A 178 22.30 -22.74 -8.18
N SER A 179 22.14 -23.54 -9.25
CA SER A 179 23.14 -23.68 -10.31
C SER A 179 23.13 -22.54 -11.35
N SER A 180 22.06 -21.74 -11.41
CA SER A 180 21.96 -20.57 -12.29
C SER A 180 22.43 -19.27 -11.63
N ALA A 181 22.76 -19.30 -10.33
CA ALA A 181 23.36 -18.17 -9.65
C ALA A 181 24.72 -17.84 -10.27
N PRO A 182 25.03 -16.56 -10.55
CA PRO A 182 26.36 -16.18 -11.00
C PRO A 182 27.40 -16.72 -10.03
N LYS A 183 28.46 -17.39 -10.53
CA LYS A 183 29.61 -17.89 -9.74
C LYS A 183 30.47 -16.75 -9.14
N ILE A 184 29.87 -15.59 -8.86
CA ILE A 184 30.52 -14.41 -8.28
C ILE A 184 30.80 -14.65 -6.78
N TYR A 185 30.05 -15.54 -6.14
CA TYR A 185 30.26 -15.95 -4.75
C TYR A 185 30.47 -17.46 -4.69
N ASN A 186 31.52 -17.90 -3.99
CA ASN A 186 31.76 -19.31 -3.69
C ASN A 186 30.76 -19.73 -2.60
N ILE A 187 29.50 -19.97 -2.98
CA ILE A 187 28.37 -20.23 -2.07
C ILE A 187 28.50 -21.61 -1.35
N SER A 188 29.60 -22.34 -1.56
CA SER A 188 29.88 -23.60 -0.86
C SER A 188 30.26 -23.45 0.62
N SER A 189 30.51 -22.23 1.11
CA SER A 189 30.85 -22.00 2.53
C SER A 189 29.70 -21.43 3.37
N TYR A 190 28.53 -21.20 2.77
CA TYR A 190 27.30 -20.77 3.46
C TYR A 190 26.23 -21.88 3.31
N GLU A 191 26.56 -23.07 3.80
CA GLU A 191 25.62 -24.18 4.02
C GLU A 191 24.86 -24.04 5.35
N GLU A 192 25.05 -22.95 6.10
CA GLU A 192 24.16 -22.60 7.20
C GLU A 192 22.90 -21.93 6.61
N SER A 193 21.89 -22.77 6.40
CA SER A 193 20.46 -22.43 6.48
C SER A 193 20.16 -20.95 6.32
N ILE A 194 20.00 -20.48 5.08
CA ILE A 194 19.04 -19.38 4.86
C ILE A 194 17.70 -20.05 5.15
N PRO A 195 17.01 -19.76 6.26
CA PRO A 195 15.72 -20.37 6.52
C PRO A 195 14.80 -19.89 5.40
N GLY A 196 14.50 -20.78 4.45
CA GLY A 196 13.56 -20.55 3.36
C GLY A 196 12.11 -20.54 3.84
N GLU A 197 11.87 -20.22 5.11
CA GLU A 197 10.54 -20.13 5.67
C GLU A 197 9.98 -18.74 5.39
N VAL A 198 9.74 -18.46 4.11
CA VAL A 198 8.90 -17.35 3.72
C VAL A 198 7.54 -17.91 3.33
N PHE A 199 6.56 -17.68 4.20
CA PHE A 199 5.18 -18.06 3.95
C PHE A 199 4.52 -17.03 3.03
N PHE A 200 4.35 -17.39 1.76
CA PHE A 200 3.50 -16.63 0.85
C PHE A 200 2.08 -17.17 0.84
N VAL A 201 1.13 -16.27 0.63
CA VAL A 201 -0.28 -16.50 0.84
C VAL A 201 -1.00 -15.87 -0.33
N TYR A 202 -1.44 -16.63 -1.34
CA TYR A 202 -2.69 -16.47 -2.14
C TYR A 202 -2.88 -17.66 -3.11
N LEU A 203 -4.00 -18.38 -3.04
CA LEU A 203 -4.49 -19.31 -4.07
C LEU A 203 -5.84 -18.81 -4.58
N VAL A 204 -6.05 -18.78 -5.90
CA VAL A 204 -7.29 -18.25 -6.50
C VAL A 204 -7.90 -19.18 -7.54
N TYR A 205 -9.23 -19.23 -7.53
CA TYR A 205 -10.08 -19.83 -8.55
C TYR A 205 -10.94 -18.75 -9.21
N SER A 206 -11.05 -18.78 -10.55
CA SER A 206 -12.00 -17.98 -11.33
C SER A 206 -12.89 -18.89 -12.18
N GLU A 207 -14.11 -18.44 -12.50
CA GLU A 207 -15.03 -19.16 -13.38
C GLU A 207 -14.43 -19.51 -14.76
N PRO A 208 -14.91 -20.58 -15.43
CA PRO A 208 -14.22 -21.26 -16.54
C PRO A 208 -14.15 -20.50 -17.87
N THR A 209 -14.64 -19.27 -17.96
CA THR A 209 -14.81 -18.56 -19.24
C THR A 209 -13.54 -17.91 -19.79
N LEU A 210 -12.48 -17.74 -19.00
CA LEU A 210 -11.17 -17.29 -19.49
C LEU A 210 -10.04 -18.18 -18.96
N GLN A 211 -9.35 -18.87 -19.87
CA GLN A 211 -8.10 -19.58 -19.59
C GLN A 211 -6.98 -18.59 -19.28
N LEU A 212 -6.85 -18.23 -18.00
CA LEU A 212 -5.72 -17.48 -17.48
C LEU A 212 -4.58 -18.44 -17.13
N PRO A 213 -3.30 -18.03 -17.29
CA PRO A 213 -2.13 -18.88 -17.02
C PRO A 213 -1.98 -19.35 -15.56
N CYS A 214 -2.83 -18.88 -14.64
CA CYS A 214 -2.89 -19.31 -13.24
C CYS A 214 -4.14 -20.15 -12.88
N GLN A 215 -4.93 -20.61 -13.87
CA GLN A 215 -6.19 -21.33 -13.59
C GLN A 215 -5.94 -22.79 -13.19
N GLY A 216 -6.33 -23.15 -11.96
CA GLY A 216 -6.52 -24.54 -11.56
C GLY A 216 -7.91 -25.02 -11.98
N HIS A 217 -7.99 -26.10 -12.78
CA HIS A 217 -9.28 -26.69 -13.18
C HIS A 217 -9.86 -27.55 -12.03
N PHE A 218 -11.12 -27.31 -11.65
CA PHE A 218 -11.98 -28.29 -10.98
C PHE A 218 -12.94 -28.87 -12.02
N GLY A 219 -12.97 -30.21 -12.12
CA GLY A 219 -14.01 -30.89 -12.90
C GLY A 219 -15.36 -30.72 -12.22
N ASP A 220 -16.40 -30.70 -13.03
CA ASP A 220 -17.79 -30.49 -12.64
C ASP A 220 -18.23 -31.47 -11.54
N GLU A 221 -18.53 -30.96 -10.34
CA GLU A 221 -19.57 -31.48 -9.44
C GLU A 221 -19.85 -30.49 -8.29
N LEU A 222 -21.14 -30.33 -8.02
CA LEU A 222 -21.85 -29.31 -7.23
C LEU A 222 -21.60 -29.39 -5.68
N PRO A 223 -22.55 -28.95 -4.84
CA PRO A 223 -22.62 -27.69 -4.11
C PRO A 223 -22.13 -27.77 -2.66
N GLY A 224 -21.63 -26.66 -2.11
CA GLY A 224 -21.37 -26.52 -0.67
C GLY A 224 -20.15 -27.29 -0.16
N ASP A 225 -19.27 -26.59 0.56
CA ASP A 225 -18.16 -27.14 1.36
C ASP A 225 -16.99 -27.88 0.68
N SER A 226 -16.98 -28.10 -0.63
CA SER A 226 -15.87 -28.83 -1.30
C SER A 226 -14.68 -27.95 -1.71
N TRP A 227 -14.01 -27.27 -0.76
CA TRP A 227 -12.67 -26.68 -0.96
C TRP A 227 -11.56 -27.74 -0.98
N SER A 228 -11.74 -28.82 -1.75
CA SER A 228 -10.78 -29.92 -1.80
C SER A 228 -9.51 -29.50 -2.55
N LYS A 229 -8.34 -30.02 -2.14
CA LYS A 229 -7.01 -29.57 -2.58
C LYS A 229 -6.71 -30.01 -4.02
N LYS A 230 -6.12 -29.14 -4.84
CA LYS A 230 -5.23 -29.58 -5.94
C LYS A 230 -4.13 -28.57 -6.29
N ARG A 231 -2.95 -29.12 -6.57
CA ARG A 231 -1.66 -28.46 -6.86
C ARG A 231 -1.75 -27.52 -8.06
N VAL A 232 -1.30 -26.28 -7.88
CA VAL A 232 -0.89 -25.40 -8.99
C VAL A 232 0.29 -26.09 -9.70
N ASN A 233 0.17 -26.30 -11.01
CA ASN A 233 1.22 -26.95 -11.79
C ASN A 233 2.38 -25.96 -12.00
N ALA A 234 3.39 -26.01 -11.13
CA ALA A 234 4.56 -25.13 -11.11
C ALA A 234 5.61 -25.47 -12.19
N GLN A 235 5.19 -25.78 -13.42
CA GLN A 235 6.09 -26.15 -14.52
C GLN A 235 6.38 -25.03 -15.53
N LEU A 236 5.84 -23.83 -15.33
CA LEU A 236 6.04 -22.69 -16.23
C LEU A 236 6.68 -21.52 -15.46
N HIS A 237 7.31 -20.58 -16.17
CA HIS A 237 7.69 -19.26 -15.65
C HIS A 237 6.55 -18.54 -14.88
N SER A 238 5.31 -19.00 -15.05
CA SER A 238 4.12 -18.62 -14.29
C SER A 238 4.08 -19.10 -12.83
N GLY A 239 4.88 -20.09 -12.40
CA GLY A 239 4.88 -20.58 -11.01
C GLY A 239 5.34 -19.52 -10.00
N PHE A 240 6.40 -18.77 -10.32
CA PHE A 240 6.87 -17.62 -9.52
C PHE A 240 5.83 -16.49 -9.48
N PHE A 241 5.20 -16.21 -10.64
CA PHE A 241 4.22 -15.15 -10.80
C PHE A 241 2.92 -15.43 -10.03
N CYS A 242 2.37 -16.65 -10.15
CA CYS A 242 1.09 -16.98 -9.54
C CYS A 242 1.16 -17.14 -8.00
N LEU A 243 2.32 -17.48 -7.42
CA LEU A 243 2.45 -17.71 -5.97
C LEU A 243 2.83 -16.44 -5.17
N ASN A 244 3.60 -15.52 -5.75
CA ASN A 244 4.00 -14.28 -5.06
C ASN A 244 3.06 -13.10 -5.31
N LEU A 245 2.46 -12.99 -6.50
CA LEU A 245 1.67 -11.81 -6.89
C LEU A 245 0.15 -12.03 -6.79
N GLY A 246 -0.28 -13.28 -6.54
CA GLY A 246 -1.67 -13.67 -6.71
C GLY A 246 -2.07 -13.74 -8.19
N PRO A 247 -3.34 -14.04 -8.49
CA PRO A 247 -3.83 -14.10 -9.87
C PRO A 247 -3.99 -12.71 -10.48
N LEU A 248 -4.09 -12.67 -11.80
CA LEU A 248 -4.60 -11.50 -12.49
C LEU A 248 -6.12 -11.38 -12.30
N LEU A 249 -6.55 -10.30 -11.66
CA LEU A 249 -7.96 -9.88 -11.63
C LEU A 249 -8.19 -8.88 -12.76
N HIS A 250 -9.28 -9.02 -13.51
CA HIS A 250 -9.56 -8.17 -14.66
C HIS A 250 -11.02 -7.69 -14.62
N ALA A 251 -11.22 -6.40 -14.87
CA ALA A 251 -12.53 -5.78 -14.91
C ALA A 251 -12.52 -4.64 -15.94
N GLU A 252 -13.68 -4.37 -16.54
CA GLU A 252 -13.89 -3.20 -17.37
C GLU A 252 -14.42 -2.04 -16.53
N VAL A 253 -14.33 -0.82 -17.05
CA VAL A 253 -14.87 0.37 -16.36
C VAL A 253 -16.38 0.18 -16.16
N SER A 254 -16.85 0.39 -14.92
CA SER A 254 -18.23 0.18 -14.44
C SER A 254 -18.57 -1.26 -14.03
N ASP A 255 -17.71 -2.24 -14.24
CA ASP A 255 -17.91 -3.58 -13.69
C ASP A 255 -17.81 -3.56 -12.17
N SER A 256 -18.57 -4.45 -11.52
CA SER A 256 -18.46 -4.71 -10.09
C SER A 256 -17.68 -5.99 -9.85
N VAL A 257 -16.62 -5.93 -9.03
CA VAL A 257 -15.80 -7.10 -8.71
C VAL A 257 -16.19 -7.63 -7.33
N LEU A 258 -16.77 -8.83 -7.30
CA LEU A 258 -17.10 -9.53 -6.06
C LEU A 258 -16.00 -10.52 -5.71
N ILE A 259 -15.27 -10.27 -4.62
CA ILE A 259 -14.24 -11.19 -4.12
C ILE A 259 -14.81 -11.98 -2.93
N VAL A 260 -14.95 -13.29 -3.12
CA VAL A 260 -15.23 -14.24 -2.05
C VAL A 260 -13.89 -14.67 -1.45
N PHE A 261 -13.51 -14.04 -0.33
CA PHE A 261 -12.22 -14.27 0.32
C PHE A 261 -12.32 -15.32 1.45
N LYS A 262 -11.43 -16.32 1.44
CA LYS A 262 -11.29 -17.34 2.49
C LYS A 262 -9.91 -17.30 3.12
N ASN A 263 -9.84 -16.99 4.41
CA ASN A 263 -8.60 -17.09 5.14
C ASN A 263 -8.37 -18.52 5.68
N LYS A 264 -7.35 -19.22 5.18
CA LYS A 264 -6.90 -20.54 5.67
C LYS A 264 -5.58 -20.46 6.43
N ALA A 265 -4.98 -19.27 6.56
CA ALA A 265 -3.72 -19.07 7.24
C ALA A 265 -3.91 -18.97 8.77
N SER A 266 -2.79 -18.93 9.50
CA SER A 266 -2.78 -18.92 10.98
C SER A 266 -3.15 -17.56 11.59
N ARG A 267 -3.10 -16.47 10.79
CA ARG A 267 -3.30 -15.08 11.21
C ARG A 267 -4.46 -14.43 10.46
N PRO A 268 -5.07 -13.36 11.00
CA PRO A 268 -6.10 -12.60 10.27
C PRO A 268 -5.48 -11.89 9.06
N TYR A 269 -6.02 -12.19 7.87
CA TYR A 269 -5.69 -11.51 6.61
C TYR A 269 -6.92 -10.89 5.98
N SER A 270 -6.70 -9.87 5.16
CA SER A 270 -7.70 -9.19 4.35
C SER A 270 -7.18 -8.94 2.94
N ILE A 271 -8.07 -8.59 2.03
CA ILE A 271 -7.73 -8.15 0.67
C ILE A 271 -8.31 -6.76 0.43
N SER A 272 -7.52 -5.90 -0.20
CA SER A 272 -7.91 -4.55 -0.63
C SER A 272 -7.13 -4.24 -1.89
N ALA A 273 -7.72 -3.43 -2.78
CA ALA A 273 -7.12 -3.10 -4.06
C ALA A 273 -6.96 -1.59 -4.23
N HIS A 274 -5.96 -1.25 -5.03
CA HIS A 274 -5.57 0.10 -5.37
C HIS A 274 -6.42 0.61 -6.55
N GLY A 275 -6.79 1.89 -6.51
CA GLY A 275 -7.52 2.55 -7.59
C GLY A 275 -8.94 2.08 -7.86
N ILE A 276 -9.59 1.41 -6.89
CA ILE A 276 -11.00 0.97 -7.00
C ILE A 276 -11.88 1.64 -5.94
N GLU A 277 -13.18 1.68 -6.24
CA GLU A 277 -14.23 2.07 -5.29
C GLU A 277 -14.63 0.83 -4.44
N GLU A 278 -14.48 0.90 -3.11
CA GLU A 278 -14.81 -0.21 -2.17
C GLU A 278 -16.25 -0.18 -1.60
#